data_AF-A0A9P4WE66-F1
#
_entry.id   AF-A0A9P4WE66-F1
#
_cell.length_a   1.000
_cell.length_b   1.000
_cell.length_c   1.000
_cell.angle_alpha   90.00
_cell.angle_beta   90.00
_cell.angle_gamma   90.00
#
_symmetry.space_group_name_H-M   'P 1'
#
loop_
_entity.id
_entity.type
_entity.pdbx_description
1 polymer ?
#
loop_
_entity_poly.entity_id
_entity_poly.type
_entity_poly.pdbx_seq_one_letter_code
_entity_poly.pdbx_strand_id
1 'polypeptide(L)'
;MDSTYFFTPNLSFGNMTFTQVKVIDIAWDLVIGRGGQMALAWVNWTVFNEWLVYHAERWRTSFKMYTAVALQTTSWTMMGVAAKEFLCFGERSWARFFRWLAMFCMLISTLYVLAFPTLMAAMTGYITTYEPYMEDYDRNLIEWDKVDLVTAIVHDVERLDLGYKSPFFIAQEDKEMYSAWFYYMYYQNLTDQYTGETFKPDGSANAIMDKPTTWKIGDNSIELPAPSLNITYIKTSIRPLNTVSEPRQQYYVIGGRQGTLYNSTYVKSHSSCKPSETYQWGFSYIFLFMVSIFNFLWSTMMICMWLDTRRASRMYKSGRRPGLLRSVLDLAAAVREELGARAEYLEEKELRESLTDSGGALRVPCDELKVRRADDEKRVARKRTWTGKLTEGSTF
;
A
#
# COMPACT_ATOMS: atom_id res chain seq x y z
N MET A 1 -0.54 18.19 1.91
CA MET A 1 -0.29 16.89 1.27
C MET A 1 -1.61 16.47 0.65
N ASP A 2 -1.68 16.39 -0.67
CA ASP A 2 -2.91 16.02 -1.37
C ASP A 2 -3.28 14.58 -1.00
N SER A 3 -4.49 14.38 -0.48
CA SER A 3 -5.02 13.09 -0.02
C SER A 3 -5.06 12.03 -1.14
N THR A 4 -4.99 12.46 -2.40
CA THR A 4 -4.99 11.62 -3.60
C THR A 4 -3.79 10.68 -3.67
N TYR A 5 -2.62 11.07 -3.14
CA TYR A 5 -1.41 10.23 -3.18
C TYR A 5 -1.41 9.09 -2.16
N PHE A 6 -2.39 9.06 -1.25
CA PHE A 6 -2.43 8.09 -0.16
C PHE A 6 -2.80 6.69 -0.66
N PHE A 7 -3.81 6.60 -1.54
CA PHE A 7 -4.31 5.34 -2.12
C PHE A 7 -3.73 5.03 -3.49
N THR A 8 -2.95 5.94 -4.07
CA THR A 8 -2.38 5.72 -5.40
C THR A 8 -1.09 4.89 -5.26
N PRO A 9 -0.94 3.80 -6.03
CA PRO A 9 0.32 3.09 -6.16
C PRO A 9 1.41 4.05 -6.67
N ASN A 10 2.34 4.44 -5.80
CA ASN A 10 3.46 5.32 -6.17
C ASN A 10 4.72 4.52 -6.53
N LEU A 11 4.71 3.22 -6.23
CA LEU A 11 5.75 2.28 -6.60
C LEU A 11 5.12 1.21 -7.51
N SER A 12 4.99 1.56 -8.78
CA SER A 12 4.38 0.73 -9.82
C SER A 12 5.44 0.05 -10.69
N PHE A 13 5.13 -1.16 -11.15
CA PHE A 13 6.06 -1.99 -11.92
C PHE A 13 5.36 -2.63 -13.12
N GLY A 14 6.12 -2.74 -14.20
CA GLY A 14 5.74 -3.44 -15.42
C GLY A 14 4.70 -2.70 -16.27
N ASN A 15 4.59 -3.11 -17.52
CA ASN A 15 3.49 -2.76 -18.42
C ASN A 15 2.72 -4.05 -18.71
N MET A 16 1.52 -4.14 -18.17
CA MET A 16 0.73 -5.37 -18.17
C MET A 16 -0.67 -5.12 -18.73
N THR A 17 -1.31 -6.18 -19.19
CA THR A 17 -2.74 -6.14 -19.57
C THR A 17 -3.63 -6.13 -18.34
N PHE A 18 -4.87 -5.63 -18.47
CA PHE A 18 -5.86 -5.62 -17.38
C PHE A 18 -6.01 -6.98 -16.70
N THR A 19 -6.10 -8.05 -17.49
CA THR A 19 -6.29 -9.42 -16.97
C THR A 19 -5.10 -9.88 -16.14
N GLN A 20 -3.87 -9.63 -16.60
CA GLN A 20 -2.66 -10.02 -15.88
C GLN A 20 -2.59 -9.34 -14.51
N VAL A 21 -2.82 -8.02 -14.49
CA VAL A 21 -2.76 -7.24 -13.26
C VAL A 21 -3.84 -7.68 -12.27
N LYS A 22 -5.05 -7.94 -12.75
CA LYS A 22 -6.15 -8.42 -11.91
C LYS A 22 -5.86 -9.80 -11.29
N VAL A 23 -5.20 -10.69 -12.03
CA VAL A 23 -4.77 -11.99 -11.50
C VAL A 23 -3.72 -11.81 -10.41
N ILE A 24 -2.74 -10.91 -10.61
CA ILE A 24 -1.71 -10.61 -9.60
C ILE A 24 -2.35 -10.07 -8.32
N ASP A 25 -3.28 -9.13 -8.45
CA ASP A 25 -3.97 -8.51 -7.31
C ASP A 25 -4.78 -9.54 -6.49
N ILE A 26 -5.55 -10.41 -7.17
CA ILE A 26 -6.30 -11.49 -6.52
C ILE A 26 -5.36 -12.50 -5.85
N ALA A 27 -4.27 -12.87 -6.51
CA ALA A 27 -3.29 -13.82 -5.97
C ALA A 27 -2.61 -13.24 -4.72
N TRP A 28 -2.29 -11.95 -4.73
CA TRP A 28 -1.73 -11.23 -3.58
C TRP A 28 -2.70 -11.24 -2.39
N ASP A 29 -3.96 -10.85 -2.61
CA ASP A 29 -4.98 -10.83 -1.56
C ASP A 29 -5.25 -12.20 -0.95
N LEU A 30 -5.26 -13.25 -1.78
CA LEU A 30 -5.47 -14.61 -1.34
C LEU A 30 -4.27 -15.16 -0.56
N VAL A 31 -3.08 -15.13 -1.16
CA VAL A 31 -1.90 -15.78 -0.60
C VAL A 31 -1.32 -14.94 0.55
N ILE A 32 -1.09 -13.65 0.30
CA ILE A 32 -0.47 -12.77 1.29
C ILE A 32 -1.52 -12.27 2.27
N GLY A 33 -2.66 -11.78 1.80
CA GLY A 33 -3.73 -11.26 2.67
C GLY A 33 -4.31 -12.35 3.58
N ARG A 34 -4.92 -13.39 3.00
CA ARG A 34 -5.56 -14.46 3.79
C ARG A 34 -4.55 -15.46 4.37
N GLY A 35 -3.57 -15.89 3.59
CA GLY A 35 -2.52 -16.79 4.08
C GLY A 35 -1.70 -16.17 5.21
N GLY A 36 -1.33 -14.89 5.08
CA GLY A 36 -0.68 -14.14 6.14
C GLY A 36 -1.56 -13.98 7.39
N GLN A 37 -2.86 -13.68 7.22
CA GLN A 37 -3.81 -13.64 8.35
C GLN A 37 -3.86 -14.97 9.11
N MET A 38 -3.90 -16.11 8.41
CA MET A 38 -3.89 -17.43 9.05
C MET A 38 -2.59 -17.68 9.82
N ALA A 39 -1.45 -17.30 9.27
CA ALA A 39 -0.15 -17.44 9.94
C ALA A 39 -0.07 -16.55 11.21
N LEU A 40 -0.50 -15.29 11.13
CA LEU A 40 -0.55 -14.40 12.29
C LEU A 40 -1.53 -14.89 13.36
N ALA A 41 -2.70 -15.40 12.95
CA ALA A 41 -3.67 -15.99 13.85
C ALA A 41 -3.12 -17.22 14.58
N TRP A 42 -2.36 -18.07 13.88
CA TRP A 42 -1.66 -19.20 14.48
C TRP A 42 -0.68 -18.73 15.55
N VAL A 43 0.19 -17.75 15.23
CA VAL A 43 1.16 -17.22 16.18
C VAL A 43 0.45 -16.63 17.40
N ASN A 44 -0.58 -15.80 17.20
CA ASN A 44 -1.39 -15.26 18.28
C ASN A 44 -1.95 -16.37 19.17
N TRP A 45 -2.57 -17.38 18.58
CA TRP A 45 -3.14 -18.51 19.32
C TRP A 45 -2.08 -19.22 20.18
N THR A 46 -0.89 -19.49 19.62
CA THR A 46 0.19 -20.13 20.38
C THR A 46 0.66 -19.27 21.55
N VAL A 47 1.00 -18.00 21.32
CA VAL A 47 1.54 -17.10 22.35
C VAL A 47 0.47 -16.79 23.41
N PHE A 48 -0.77 -16.60 23.01
CA PHE A 48 -1.86 -16.30 23.95
C PHE A 48 -2.16 -17.48 24.86
N ASN A 49 -2.21 -18.71 24.34
CA ASN A 49 -2.42 -19.89 25.17
C ASN A 49 -1.27 -20.10 26.15
N GLU A 50 -0.01 -19.94 25.70
CA GLU A 50 1.15 -20.03 26.59
C GLU A 50 1.11 -18.97 27.71
N TRP A 51 0.70 -17.75 27.36
CA TRP A 51 0.58 -16.66 28.32
C TRP A 51 -0.57 -16.82 29.31
N LEU A 52 -1.75 -17.26 28.86
CA LEU A 52 -2.89 -17.53 29.73
C LEU A 52 -2.56 -18.61 30.77
N VAL A 53 -1.81 -19.64 30.36
CA VAL A 53 -1.35 -20.70 31.26
C VAL A 53 -0.37 -20.16 32.31
N TYR A 54 0.63 -19.38 31.87
CA TYR A 54 1.57 -18.73 32.80
C TYR A 54 0.83 -17.81 33.79
N HIS A 55 -0.18 -17.08 33.31
CA HIS A 55 -0.99 -16.24 34.17
C HIS A 55 -1.75 -17.05 35.22
N ALA A 56 -2.35 -18.18 34.83
CA ALA A 56 -3.04 -19.09 35.74
C ALA A 56 -2.10 -19.77 36.76
N GLU A 57 -0.82 -19.95 36.41
CA GLU A 57 0.21 -20.45 37.33
C GLU A 57 0.53 -19.41 38.42
N ARG A 58 0.71 -18.15 38.03
CA ARG A 58 1.21 -17.10 38.92
C ARG A 58 0.14 -16.51 39.83
N TRP A 59 -1.10 -16.43 39.34
CA TRP A 59 -2.21 -15.75 40.02
C TRP A 59 -3.33 -16.71 40.40
N ARG A 60 -3.96 -16.46 41.56
CA ARG A 60 -5.19 -17.17 41.94
C ARG A 60 -6.25 -16.94 40.85
N THR A 61 -6.71 -18.00 40.21
CA THR A 61 -7.78 -17.94 39.20
C THR A 61 -9.05 -18.56 39.78
N SER A 62 -10.19 -17.90 39.57
CA SER A 62 -11.50 -18.48 39.94
C SER A 62 -11.75 -19.77 39.14
N PHE A 63 -12.49 -20.72 39.72
CA PHE A 63 -12.92 -21.94 39.01
C PHE A 63 -13.63 -21.62 37.69
N LYS A 64 -14.44 -20.56 37.66
CA LYS A 64 -15.10 -20.05 36.45
C LYS A 64 -14.10 -19.64 35.36
N MET A 65 -12.99 -19.04 35.77
CA MET A 65 -11.96 -18.56 34.86
C MET A 65 -11.12 -19.71 34.30
N TYR A 66 -10.74 -20.67 35.15
CA TYR A 66 -10.01 -21.86 34.73
C TYR A 66 -10.84 -22.73 33.78
N THR A 67 -12.11 -22.96 34.11
CA THR A 67 -13.06 -23.70 33.25
C THR A 67 -13.35 -22.96 31.94
N ALA A 68 -13.50 -21.64 31.96
CA ALA A 68 -13.68 -20.84 30.75
C ALA A 68 -12.49 -20.98 29.78
N VAL A 69 -11.26 -20.79 30.29
CA VAL A 69 -10.05 -20.87 29.46
C VAL A 69 -9.78 -22.30 28.98
N ALA A 70 -10.05 -23.31 29.81
CA ALA A 70 -9.72 -24.69 29.49
C ALA A 70 -10.80 -25.45 28.70
N LEU A 71 -12.08 -25.11 28.87
CA LEU A 71 -13.22 -25.90 28.38
C LEU A 71 -14.20 -25.10 27.50
N GLN A 72 -14.27 -23.77 27.62
CA GLN A 72 -15.24 -22.93 26.89
C GLN A 72 -14.56 -21.75 26.17
N THR A 73 -13.79 -22.06 25.13
CA THR A 73 -12.98 -21.08 24.38
C THR A 73 -13.78 -20.15 23.45
N THR A 74 -15.08 -20.39 23.22
CA THR A 74 -15.87 -19.73 22.15
C THR A 74 -17.07 -18.89 22.60
N SER A 75 -17.32 -18.74 23.92
CA SER A 75 -18.51 -18.02 24.40
C SER A 75 -18.28 -16.51 24.58
N TRP A 76 -19.14 -15.69 23.97
CA TRP A 76 -19.11 -14.21 24.04
C TRP A 76 -19.31 -13.67 25.46
N THR A 77 -20.15 -14.32 26.27
CA THR A 77 -20.38 -13.95 27.68
C THR A 77 -19.17 -14.26 28.56
N MET A 78 -18.42 -15.32 28.23
CA MET A 78 -17.19 -15.70 28.93
C MET A 78 -16.04 -14.73 28.67
N MET A 79 -15.94 -14.15 27.48
CA MET A 79 -14.90 -13.15 27.18
C MET A 79 -15.06 -11.88 28.03
N GLY A 80 -16.31 -11.44 28.24
CA GLY A 80 -16.62 -10.30 29.11
C GLY A 80 -16.38 -10.59 30.59
N VAL A 81 -16.69 -11.80 31.06
CA VAL A 81 -16.40 -12.23 32.44
C VAL A 81 -14.91 -12.41 32.65
N ALA A 82 -14.19 -13.09 31.77
CA ALA A 82 -12.74 -13.25 31.84
C ALA A 82 -12.04 -11.89 31.84
N ALA A 83 -12.44 -10.97 30.95
CA ALA A 83 -11.92 -9.60 30.95
C ALA A 83 -12.19 -8.89 32.29
N LYS A 84 -13.41 -8.95 32.82
CA LYS A 84 -13.74 -8.35 34.12
C LYS A 84 -12.91 -8.95 35.27
N GLU A 85 -12.76 -10.27 35.31
CA GLU A 85 -11.94 -10.98 36.30
C GLU A 85 -10.46 -10.56 36.21
N PHE A 86 -9.88 -10.55 35.00
CA PHE A 86 -8.49 -10.08 34.81
C PHE A 86 -8.28 -8.62 35.23
N LEU A 87 -9.28 -7.77 34.97
CA LEU A 87 -9.18 -6.32 35.16
C LEU A 87 -9.49 -5.88 36.59
N CYS A 88 -10.34 -6.60 37.33
CA CYS A 88 -10.83 -6.20 38.66
C CYS A 88 -10.16 -6.93 39.84
N PHE A 89 -9.64 -8.15 39.66
CA PHE A 89 -9.15 -8.97 40.77
C PHE A 89 -7.76 -8.51 41.29
N GLY A 90 -7.67 -8.19 42.58
CA GLY A 90 -6.42 -7.91 43.31
C GLY A 90 -6.15 -6.43 43.64
N GLU A 91 -5.31 -6.22 44.65
CA GLU A 91 -4.94 -4.89 45.16
C GLU A 91 -4.22 -4.03 44.10
N ARG A 92 -4.30 -2.71 44.26
CA ARG A 92 -3.75 -1.72 43.32
C ARG A 92 -2.21 -1.76 43.36
N SER A 93 -1.62 -2.64 42.55
CA SER A 93 -0.18 -2.89 42.48
C SER A 93 0.34 -2.76 41.04
N TRP A 94 1.64 -2.50 40.87
CA TRP A 94 2.35 -2.52 39.58
C TRP A 94 2.13 -3.82 38.79
N ALA A 95 1.95 -4.95 39.48
CA ALA A 95 1.62 -6.22 38.84
C ALA A 95 0.26 -6.19 38.13
N ARG A 96 -0.73 -5.43 38.64
CA ARG A 96 -2.04 -5.28 38.02
C ARG A 96 -1.96 -4.47 36.72
N PHE A 97 -1.10 -3.46 36.66
CA PHE A 97 -0.86 -2.69 35.45
C PHE A 97 -0.29 -3.56 34.32
N PHE A 98 0.73 -4.37 34.59
CA PHE A 98 1.30 -5.26 33.57
C PHE A 98 0.32 -6.33 33.07
N ARG A 99 -0.59 -6.81 33.92
CA ARG A 99 -1.69 -7.70 33.49
C ARG A 99 -2.67 -7.00 32.56
N TRP A 100 -3.09 -5.79 32.94
CA TRP A 100 -3.95 -4.95 32.10
C TRP A 100 -3.31 -4.71 30.74
N LEU A 101 -2.02 -4.36 30.73
CA LEU A 101 -1.25 -4.11 29.52
C LEU A 101 -1.18 -5.37 28.64
N ALA A 102 -0.93 -6.55 29.20
CA ALA A 102 -0.89 -7.79 28.43
C ALA A 102 -2.25 -8.14 27.79
N MET A 103 -3.36 -7.98 28.53
CA MET A 103 -4.70 -8.18 27.97
C MET A 103 -5.03 -7.16 26.88
N PHE A 104 -4.62 -5.91 27.07
CA PHE A 104 -4.73 -4.86 26.05
C PHE A 104 -3.90 -5.20 24.80
N CYS A 105 -2.68 -5.71 24.98
CA CYS A 105 -1.85 -6.20 23.89
C CYS A 105 -2.49 -7.37 23.13
N MET A 106 -3.12 -8.32 23.83
CA MET A 106 -3.88 -9.40 23.20
C MET A 106 -5.04 -8.86 22.35
N LEU A 107 -5.78 -7.88 22.87
CA LEU A 107 -6.90 -7.25 22.17
C LEU A 107 -6.44 -6.53 20.90
N ILE A 108 -5.43 -5.66 21.01
CA ILE A 108 -4.87 -4.93 19.86
C ILE A 108 -4.34 -5.91 18.81
N SER A 109 -3.61 -6.94 19.24
CA SER A 109 -3.07 -7.94 18.32
C SER A 109 -4.19 -8.70 17.60
N THR A 110 -5.28 -9.03 18.29
CA THR A 110 -6.45 -9.68 17.66
C THR A 110 -7.09 -8.77 16.62
N LEU A 111 -7.30 -7.49 16.95
CA LEU A 111 -7.83 -6.50 16.01
C LEU A 111 -6.91 -6.32 14.79
N TYR A 112 -5.59 -6.35 15.00
CA TYR A 112 -4.62 -6.27 13.91
C TYR A 112 -4.73 -7.47 12.96
N VAL A 113 -4.79 -8.70 13.49
CA VAL A 113 -4.95 -9.92 12.67
C VAL A 113 -6.28 -9.92 11.89
N LEU A 114 -7.34 -9.37 12.48
CA LEU A 114 -8.64 -9.21 11.79
C LEU A 114 -8.56 -8.19 10.66
N ALA A 115 -7.86 -7.07 10.87
CA ALA A 115 -7.67 -6.00 9.88
C ALA A 115 -6.58 -6.33 8.84
N PHE A 116 -5.77 -7.36 9.05
CA PHE A 116 -4.61 -7.65 8.21
C PHE A 116 -4.94 -7.83 6.72
N PRO A 117 -5.92 -8.66 6.30
CA PRO A 117 -6.24 -8.80 4.88
C PRO A 117 -6.68 -7.48 4.24
N THR A 118 -7.47 -6.68 4.97
CA THR A 118 -7.94 -5.38 4.46
C THR A 118 -6.80 -4.38 4.32
N LEU A 119 -5.80 -4.43 5.21
CA LEU A 119 -4.60 -3.60 5.10
C LEU A 119 -3.72 -4.03 3.92
N MET A 120 -3.59 -5.34 3.67
CA MET A 120 -2.81 -5.85 2.55
C MET A 120 -3.45 -5.50 1.20
N ALA A 121 -4.78 -5.63 1.10
CA ALA A 121 -5.53 -5.25 -0.09
C ALA A 121 -5.49 -3.73 -0.35
N ALA A 122 -5.58 -2.91 0.70
CA ALA A 122 -5.52 -1.44 0.55
C ALA A 122 -4.11 -0.92 0.19
N MET A 123 -3.07 -1.70 0.46
CA MET A 123 -1.68 -1.34 0.19
C MET A 123 -1.31 -1.52 -1.29
N THR A 124 -1.92 -2.51 -1.95
CA THR A 124 -1.67 -2.83 -3.35
C THR A 124 -2.77 -2.31 -4.24
N GLY A 125 -2.45 -2.16 -5.51
CA GLY A 125 -3.45 -1.84 -6.51
C GLY A 125 -2.80 -1.63 -7.86
N TYR A 126 -3.60 -1.13 -8.78
CA TYR A 126 -3.16 -0.89 -10.14
C TYR A 126 -3.69 0.42 -10.69
N ILE A 127 -2.89 1.00 -11.57
CA ILE A 127 -3.19 2.24 -12.26
C ILE A 127 -3.11 2.01 -13.76
N THR A 128 -3.97 2.70 -14.52
CA THR A 128 -3.81 2.86 -15.96
C THR A 128 -2.65 3.79 -16.22
N THR A 129 -1.77 3.44 -17.15
CA THR A 129 -0.82 4.42 -17.68
C THR A 129 -1.59 5.46 -18.50
N TYR A 130 -1.02 6.65 -18.63
CA TYR A 130 -1.61 7.72 -19.42
C TYR A 130 -0.64 8.08 -20.53
N GLU A 131 -1.14 8.10 -21.75
CA GLU A 131 -0.37 8.48 -22.93
C GLU A 131 -0.92 9.80 -23.49
N PRO A 132 -0.04 10.68 -23.98
CA PRO A 132 -0.46 11.92 -24.61
C PRO A 132 -1.02 11.66 -26.01
N TYR A 133 -2.22 12.19 -26.27
CA TYR A 133 -2.88 12.16 -27.58
C TYR A 133 -3.20 13.56 -28.04
N MET A 134 -3.20 13.75 -29.36
CA MET A 134 -3.64 14.94 -30.06
C MET A 134 -4.79 14.59 -31.00
N GLU A 135 -5.83 15.42 -31.02
CA GLU A 135 -6.93 15.32 -31.97
C GLU A 135 -6.57 16.02 -33.29
N ASP A 136 -6.77 15.33 -34.41
CA ASP A 136 -6.66 15.87 -35.77
C ASP A 136 -7.92 16.71 -36.15
N TYR A 137 -7.86 17.49 -37.22
CA TYR A 137 -8.99 18.18 -37.86
C TYR A 137 -10.18 17.26 -38.16
N ASP A 138 -9.92 15.99 -38.50
CA ASP A 138 -10.95 14.96 -38.71
C ASP A 138 -11.47 14.33 -37.41
N ARG A 139 -11.03 14.84 -36.25
CA ARG A 139 -11.35 14.33 -34.90
C ARG A 139 -10.82 12.93 -34.58
N ASN A 140 -9.79 12.50 -35.31
CA ASN A 140 -9.08 11.27 -35.03
C ASN A 140 -8.05 11.51 -33.92
N LEU A 141 -7.93 10.56 -32.99
CA LEU A 141 -6.91 10.63 -31.93
C LEU A 141 -5.59 10.05 -32.46
N ILE A 142 -4.56 10.89 -32.47
CA ILE A 142 -3.21 10.55 -32.88
C ILE A 142 -2.31 10.54 -31.64
N GLU A 143 -1.51 9.50 -31.50
CA GLU A 143 -0.49 9.39 -30.45
C GLU A 143 0.54 10.51 -30.64
N TRP A 144 0.95 11.16 -29.54
CA TRP A 144 1.93 12.25 -29.58
C TRP A 144 3.26 11.86 -30.23
N ASP A 145 3.65 10.59 -30.13
CA ASP A 145 4.88 10.05 -30.74
C ASP A 145 4.88 10.15 -32.28
N LYS A 146 3.72 10.33 -32.91
CA LYS A 146 3.57 10.51 -34.37
C LYS A 146 3.50 11.98 -34.78
N VAL A 147 3.63 12.90 -33.82
CA VAL A 147 3.49 14.35 -34.03
C VAL A 147 4.90 14.97 -34.06
N ASP A 148 5.34 15.34 -35.25
CA ASP A 148 6.66 15.90 -35.46
C ASP A 148 6.67 17.43 -35.33
N LEU A 149 7.67 18.00 -34.67
CA LEU A 149 7.87 19.46 -34.62
C LEU A 149 8.48 19.97 -35.93
N VAL A 150 7.78 20.87 -36.61
CA VAL A 150 8.20 21.48 -37.88
C VAL A 150 9.18 22.63 -37.62
N THR A 151 10.33 22.55 -38.27
CA THR A 151 11.37 23.61 -38.23
C THR A 151 11.30 24.51 -39.46
N ALA A 152 11.02 23.94 -40.64
CA ALA A 152 10.93 24.68 -41.88
C ALA A 152 9.89 24.08 -42.84
N ILE A 153 9.33 24.95 -43.68
CA ILE A 153 8.35 24.63 -44.71
C ILE A 153 8.94 25.06 -46.05
N VAL A 154 9.12 24.10 -46.96
CA VAL A 154 9.63 24.33 -48.31
C VAL A 154 8.46 24.39 -49.28
N HIS A 155 8.27 25.54 -49.92
CA HIS A 155 7.11 25.79 -50.81
C HIS A 155 7.37 25.38 -52.26
N ASP A 156 8.62 25.18 -52.67
CA ASP A 156 9.04 24.86 -54.03
C ASP A 156 9.97 23.63 -54.09
N VAL A 157 9.61 22.57 -53.35
CA VAL A 157 10.39 21.32 -53.24
C VAL A 157 10.55 20.60 -54.58
N GLU A 158 9.63 20.82 -55.52
CA GLU A 158 9.65 20.19 -56.85
C GLU A 158 10.95 20.47 -57.62
N ARG A 159 11.60 21.59 -57.31
CA ARG A 159 12.89 21.98 -57.91
C ARG A 159 14.06 21.09 -57.51
N LEU A 160 13.90 20.31 -56.44
CA LEU A 160 14.89 19.34 -56.00
C LEU A 160 14.78 18.00 -56.76
N ASP A 161 13.74 17.79 -57.58
CA ASP A 161 13.50 16.54 -58.33
C ASP A 161 13.55 15.26 -57.48
N LEU A 162 13.15 15.39 -56.20
CA LEU A 162 13.15 14.28 -55.22
C LEU A 162 11.82 13.49 -55.22
N GLY A 163 10.91 13.79 -56.14
CA GLY A 163 9.58 13.18 -56.20
C GLY A 163 8.58 13.67 -55.14
N TYR A 164 8.92 14.69 -54.35
CA TYR A 164 8.02 15.32 -53.39
C TYR A 164 7.19 16.44 -54.03
N LYS A 165 6.00 16.68 -53.45
CA LYS A 165 5.08 17.76 -53.82
C LYS A 165 5.09 18.82 -52.73
N SER A 166 4.92 20.08 -53.14
CA SER A 166 4.77 21.21 -52.22
C SER A 166 3.38 21.24 -51.55
N PRO A 167 3.27 21.70 -50.29
CA PRO A 167 4.36 22.07 -49.38
C PRO A 167 5.06 20.86 -48.76
N PHE A 168 6.37 20.98 -48.53
CA PHE A 168 7.20 19.95 -47.89
C PHE A 168 7.66 20.40 -46.51
N PHE A 169 7.48 19.56 -45.50
CA PHE A 169 7.74 19.88 -44.10
C PHE A 169 9.05 19.23 -43.63
N ILE A 170 9.90 20.05 -43.02
CA ILE A 170 11.15 19.61 -42.40
C ILE A 170 10.93 19.53 -40.89
N ALA A 171 10.78 18.30 -40.41
CA ALA A 171 10.66 17.97 -39.01
C ALA A 171 12.03 17.99 -38.31
N GLN A 172 12.04 18.28 -37.00
CA GLN A 172 13.25 18.18 -36.19
C GLN A 172 13.73 16.72 -36.01
N GLU A 173 12.81 15.75 -36.00
CA GLU A 173 13.13 14.33 -35.81
C GLU A 173 13.74 13.70 -37.07
N ASP A 174 13.42 14.25 -38.25
CA ASP A 174 14.01 13.85 -39.53
C ASP A 174 15.44 14.40 -39.67
N LYS A 175 16.40 13.71 -39.03
CA LYS A 175 17.81 14.13 -38.96
C LYS A 175 18.44 14.40 -40.34
N GLU A 176 18.06 13.63 -41.35
CA GLU A 176 18.61 13.74 -42.70
C GLU A 176 18.20 15.10 -43.31
N MET A 177 16.89 15.36 -43.38
CA MET A 177 16.37 16.61 -43.96
C MET A 177 16.68 17.82 -43.09
N TYR A 178 16.66 17.67 -41.76
CA TYR A 178 17.05 18.72 -40.83
C TYR A 178 18.51 19.14 -41.06
N SER A 179 19.42 18.19 -41.24
CA SER A 179 20.84 18.48 -41.50
C SER A 179 21.06 19.14 -42.87
N ALA A 180 20.34 18.68 -43.90
CA ALA A 180 20.36 19.26 -45.24
C ALA A 180 19.88 20.72 -45.23
N TRP A 181 18.76 20.98 -44.54
CA TRP A 181 18.22 22.32 -44.34
C TRP A 181 19.18 23.21 -43.56
N PHE A 182 19.72 22.72 -42.45
CA PHE A 182 20.64 23.49 -41.62
C PHE A 182 21.90 23.89 -42.40
N TYR A 183 22.47 22.95 -43.15
CA TYR A 183 23.62 23.21 -44.02
C TYR A 183 23.27 24.25 -45.10
N TYR A 184 22.12 24.09 -45.76
CA TYR A 184 21.65 25.01 -46.78
C TYR A 184 21.49 26.43 -46.22
N MET A 185 20.88 26.59 -45.04
CA MET A 185 20.65 27.89 -44.43
C MET A 185 21.95 28.56 -43.98
N TYR A 186 22.83 27.80 -43.33
CA TYR A 186 24.07 28.30 -42.76
C TYR A 186 25.12 28.64 -43.84
N TYR A 187 25.44 27.70 -44.74
CA TYR A 187 26.53 27.89 -45.71
C TYR A 187 26.16 28.80 -46.88
N GLN A 188 24.87 28.91 -47.21
CA GLN A 188 24.41 29.86 -48.23
C GLN A 188 24.21 31.26 -47.64
N ASN A 189 24.61 31.54 -46.38
CA ASN A 189 24.42 32.82 -45.68
C ASN A 189 22.97 33.33 -45.73
N LEU A 190 22.00 32.41 -45.74
CA LEU A 190 20.57 32.76 -45.78
C LEU A 190 20.06 33.19 -44.39
N THR A 191 20.82 32.90 -43.32
CA THR A 191 20.55 33.33 -41.93
C THR A 191 21.01 34.75 -41.61
N ASP A 192 22.13 35.22 -42.16
CA ASP A 192 22.79 36.47 -41.71
C ASP A 192 22.12 37.75 -42.25
N GLN A 193 21.47 37.70 -43.42
CA GLN A 193 20.76 38.87 -43.98
C GLN A 193 19.40 39.16 -43.30
N TYR A 194 18.87 38.23 -42.50
CA TYR A 194 17.58 38.38 -41.81
C TYR A 194 17.70 38.62 -40.31
N THR A 195 18.92 38.87 -39.81
CA THR A 195 19.17 39.24 -38.40
C THR A 195 18.63 40.63 -38.03
N GLY A 196 18.20 41.44 -39.01
CA GLY A 196 17.72 42.81 -38.80
C GLY A 196 16.26 43.11 -39.16
N GLU A 197 15.63 42.43 -40.13
CA GLU A 197 14.27 42.79 -40.58
C GLU A 197 13.29 41.60 -40.70
N THR A 198 12.21 41.71 -39.94
CA THR A 198 10.88 41.09 -40.11
C THR A 198 10.77 39.57 -40.00
N PHE A 199 11.11 39.01 -38.83
CA PHE A 199 10.26 37.91 -38.34
C PHE A 199 8.83 38.43 -38.32
N LYS A 200 7.92 37.69 -38.94
CA LYS A 200 6.49 37.94 -38.78
C LYS A 200 6.15 37.89 -37.29
N PRO A 201 5.03 38.51 -36.86
CA PRO A 201 4.60 38.42 -35.47
C PRO A 201 4.60 36.96 -34.99
N ASP A 202 4.15 36.04 -35.85
CA ASP A 202 4.11 34.58 -35.63
C ASP A 202 5.48 33.90 -35.33
N GLY A 203 6.61 34.61 -35.48
CA GLY A 203 7.96 34.09 -35.26
C GLY A 203 8.54 33.30 -36.44
N SER A 204 7.87 33.33 -37.61
CA SER A 204 8.37 32.77 -38.87
C SER A 204 9.06 33.81 -39.75
N ALA A 205 9.96 33.37 -40.61
CA ALA A 205 10.64 34.18 -41.60
C ALA A 205 10.74 33.44 -42.93
N ASN A 206 10.57 34.15 -44.04
CA ASN A 206 10.73 33.60 -45.38
C ASN A 206 12.17 33.87 -45.85
N ALA A 207 12.90 32.81 -46.19
CA ALA A 207 14.21 32.87 -46.81
C ALA A 207 14.07 32.62 -48.31
N ILE A 208 14.18 33.68 -49.11
CA ILE A 208 14.27 33.61 -50.58
C ILE A 208 15.28 34.65 -51.06
N MET A 209 16.19 34.26 -51.96
CA MET A 209 17.23 35.13 -52.51
C MET A 209 17.36 34.89 -54.01
N ASP A 210 17.61 35.93 -54.78
CA ASP A 210 17.85 35.81 -56.22
C ASP A 210 19.31 35.43 -56.53
N LYS A 211 19.72 34.23 -56.11
CA LYS A 211 21.05 33.66 -56.37
C LYS A 211 20.98 32.14 -56.57
N PRO A 212 21.87 31.55 -57.36
CA PRO A 212 21.98 30.10 -57.44
C PRO A 212 22.45 29.55 -56.09
N THR A 213 21.89 28.40 -55.69
CA THR A 213 22.22 27.76 -54.42
C THR A 213 22.42 26.26 -54.60
N THR A 214 23.08 25.62 -53.64
CA THR A 214 23.32 24.17 -53.67
C THR A 214 22.66 23.54 -52.44
N TRP A 215 21.77 22.58 -52.67
CA TRP A 215 21.16 21.75 -51.64
C TRP A 215 21.92 20.44 -51.52
N LYS A 216 22.36 20.07 -50.31
CA LYS A 216 23.10 18.83 -50.05
C LYS A 216 22.31 17.89 -49.18
N ILE A 217 22.14 16.65 -49.62
CA ILE A 217 21.54 15.55 -48.85
C ILE A 217 22.54 14.40 -48.86
N GLY A 218 23.14 14.10 -47.71
CA GLY A 218 24.24 13.12 -47.64
C GLY A 218 25.39 13.52 -48.57
N ASP A 219 25.77 12.60 -49.46
CA ASP A 219 26.83 12.83 -50.46
C ASP A 219 26.31 13.45 -51.78
N ASN A 220 24.99 13.57 -51.95
CA ASN A 220 24.38 14.12 -53.15
C ASN A 220 24.24 15.64 -53.03
N SER A 221 24.73 16.37 -54.03
CA SER A 221 24.55 17.82 -54.16
C SER A 221 23.69 18.16 -55.37
N ILE A 222 22.64 18.93 -55.15
CA ILE A 222 21.72 19.41 -56.18
C ILE A 222 21.96 20.90 -56.35
N GLU A 223 22.34 21.31 -57.56
CA GLU A 223 22.50 22.72 -57.92
C GLU A 223 21.16 23.30 -58.38
N LEU A 224 20.77 24.41 -57.77
CA LEU A 224 19.52 25.10 -58.05
C LEU A 224 19.83 26.44 -58.73
N PRO A 225 19.24 26.73 -59.91
CA PRO A 225 19.36 28.04 -60.53
C PRO A 225 18.67 29.12 -59.66
N ALA A 226 19.00 30.39 -59.87
CA ALA A 226 18.29 31.48 -59.19
C ALA A 226 16.79 31.51 -59.58
N PRO A 227 15.86 31.87 -58.67
CA PRO A 227 16.08 32.22 -57.26
C PRO A 227 16.30 30.99 -56.37
N SER A 228 16.81 31.16 -55.16
CA SER A 228 16.96 30.11 -54.15
C SER A 228 15.61 29.44 -53.82
N LEU A 229 15.64 28.29 -53.12
CA LEU A 229 14.40 27.70 -52.57
C LEU A 229 13.62 28.70 -51.74
N ASN A 230 12.30 28.67 -51.86
CA ASN A 230 11.33 29.43 -51.07
C ASN A 230 11.03 28.67 -49.78
N ILE A 231 11.77 28.99 -48.72
CA ILE A 231 11.67 28.30 -47.43
C ILE A 231 11.13 29.27 -46.37
N THR A 232 10.03 28.90 -45.72
CA THR A 232 9.62 29.53 -44.47
C THR A 232 10.24 28.77 -43.31
N TYR A 233 11.18 29.39 -42.59
CA TYR A 233 11.72 28.80 -41.37
C TYR A 233 11.07 29.45 -40.14
N ILE A 234 10.90 28.65 -39.09
CA ILE A 234 10.24 29.07 -37.86
C ILE A 234 11.31 29.15 -36.76
N LYS A 235 11.23 30.17 -35.90
CA LYS A 235 12.09 30.22 -34.71
C LYS A 235 11.63 29.17 -33.70
N THR A 236 12.04 27.93 -33.91
CA THR A 236 11.72 26.82 -33.02
C THR A 236 12.34 27.08 -31.65
N SER A 237 11.52 27.04 -30.60
CA SER A 237 11.98 27.15 -29.22
C SER A 237 11.89 25.79 -28.55
N ILE A 238 12.94 25.34 -27.85
CA ILE A 238 12.91 24.13 -27.00
C ILE A 238 12.04 24.35 -25.73
N ARG A 239 11.35 25.49 -25.66
CA ARG A 239 10.52 25.85 -24.52
C ARG A 239 9.26 24.99 -24.51
N PRO A 240 8.81 24.54 -23.32
CA PRO A 240 7.60 23.73 -23.21
C PRO A 240 6.37 24.51 -23.70
N LEU A 241 5.42 23.80 -24.33
CA LEU A 241 4.22 24.37 -24.99
C LEU A 241 3.39 25.30 -24.08
N ASN A 242 3.44 25.09 -22.76
CA ASN A 242 2.79 25.93 -21.76
C ASN A 242 3.39 27.35 -21.67
N THR A 243 4.66 27.53 -22.03
CA THR A 243 5.40 28.81 -22.02
C THR A 243 5.44 29.52 -23.37
N VAL A 244 4.90 28.88 -24.41
CA VAL A 244 4.75 29.48 -25.74
C VAL A 244 3.57 30.45 -25.67
N SER A 245 3.87 31.75 -25.60
CA SER A 245 2.89 32.83 -25.70
C SER A 245 2.87 33.37 -27.12
N GLU A 246 1.68 33.82 -27.57
CA GLU A 246 1.62 34.67 -28.74
C GLU A 246 2.61 35.85 -28.57
N PRO A 247 3.37 36.20 -29.62
CA PRO A 247 3.11 35.82 -31.00
C PRO A 247 4.03 34.69 -31.51
N ARG A 248 4.84 34.00 -30.70
CA ARG A 248 5.71 32.91 -31.21
C ARG A 248 4.93 31.62 -31.42
N GLN A 249 4.52 31.29 -32.64
CA GLN A 249 3.82 30.05 -32.96
C GLN A 249 4.82 28.94 -33.34
N GLN A 250 4.57 27.72 -32.85
CA GLN A 250 5.25 26.51 -33.32
C GLN A 250 4.30 25.74 -34.23
N TYR A 251 4.87 25.00 -35.18
CA TYR A 251 4.11 24.17 -36.09
C TYR A 251 4.46 22.70 -35.89
N TYR A 252 3.45 21.85 -36.02
CA TYR A 252 3.55 20.41 -35.86
C TYR A 252 3.00 19.73 -37.12
N VAL A 253 3.52 18.57 -37.49
CA VAL A 253 3.06 17.80 -38.66
C VAL A 253 2.73 16.37 -38.27
N ILE A 254 1.65 15.84 -38.85
CA ILE A 254 1.24 14.44 -38.70
C ILE A 254 1.28 13.79 -40.09
N GLY A 255 1.95 12.64 -40.21
CA GLY A 255 2.12 11.95 -41.50
C GLY A 255 3.44 12.26 -42.22
N GLY A 256 4.43 12.79 -41.51
CA GLY A 256 5.79 13.02 -41.99
C GLY A 256 5.93 14.17 -42.98
N ARG A 257 6.87 14.04 -43.93
CA ARG A 257 7.35 15.11 -44.83
C ARG A 257 6.25 15.83 -45.65
N GLN A 258 5.10 15.20 -45.87
CA GLN A 258 3.97 15.76 -46.64
C GLN A 258 2.64 15.66 -45.86
N GLY A 259 2.74 15.65 -44.54
CA GLY A 259 1.61 15.54 -43.64
C GLY A 259 0.74 16.78 -43.56
N THR A 260 -0.22 16.76 -42.64
CA THR A 260 -1.07 17.90 -42.30
C THR A 260 -0.37 18.80 -41.28
N LEU A 261 -0.45 20.12 -41.48
CA LEU A 261 0.21 21.12 -40.62
C LEU A 261 -0.73 21.61 -39.52
N TYR A 262 -0.26 21.66 -38.28
CA TYR A 262 -0.99 22.15 -37.12
C TYR A 262 -0.23 23.27 -36.42
N ASN A 263 -0.95 24.27 -35.92
CA ASN A 263 -0.35 25.34 -35.13
C ASN A 263 -0.34 25.00 -33.63
N SER A 264 0.56 25.63 -32.88
CA SER A 264 0.72 25.41 -31.44
C SER A 264 -0.54 25.69 -30.63
N THR A 265 -1.39 26.63 -31.08
CA THR A 265 -2.66 26.98 -30.41
C THR A 265 -3.68 25.85 -30.53
N TYR A 266 -3.75 25.21 -31.70
CA TYR A 266 -4.61 24.07 -31.94
C TYR A 266 -4.13 22.86 -31.15
N VAL A 267 -2.84 22.53 -31.25
CA VAL A 267 -2.22 21.45 -30.48
C VAL A 267 -2.46 21.63 -28.98
N LYS A 268 -2.27 22.84 -28.45
CA LYS A 268 -2.50 23.13 -27.02
C LYS A 268 -3.96 22.96 -26.59
N SER A 269 -4.92 23.27 -27.45
CA SER A 269 -6.35 23.15 -27.12
C SER A 269 -6.94 21.76 -27.38
N HIS A 270 -6.29 20.95 -28.23
CA HIS A 270 -6.77 19.64 -28.69
C HIS A 270 -5.87 18.46 -28.27
N SER A 271 -4.87 18.72 -27.42
CA SER A 271 -4.05 17.66 -26.81
C SER A 271 -4.54 17.33 -25.40
N SER A 272 -4.67 16.05 -25.09
CA SER A 272 -5.02 15.58 -23.75
C SER A 272 -4.37 14.23 -23.45
N CYS A 273 -4.03 14.00 -22.18
CA CYS A 273 -3.61 12.67 -21.73
C CYS A 273 -4.84 11.76 -21.65
N LYS A 274 -4.78 10.60 -22.29
CA LYS A 274 -5.84 9.57 -22.23
C LYS A 274 -5.32 8.33 -21.51
N PRO A 275 -6.22 7.57 -20.84
CA PRO A 275 -5.85 6.27 -20.30
C PRO A 275 -5.40 5.35 -21.45
N SER A 276 -4.23 4.76 -21.32
CA SER A 276 -3.71 3.75 -22.25
C SER A 276 -4.31 2.38 -21.92
N GLU A 277 -4.07 1.41 -22.81
CA GLU A 277 -4.48 0.00 -22.61
C GLU A 277 -3.57 -0.75 -21.64
N THR A 278 -2.44 -0.14 -21.26
CA THR A 278 -1.47 -0.74 -20.35
C THR A 278 -1.73 -0.34 -18.89
N TYR A 279 -1.53 -1.30 -18.00
CA TYR A 279 -1.72 -1.15 -16.57
C TYR A 279 -0.40 -1.44 -15.85
N GLN A 280 -0.20 -0.76 -14.74
CA GLN A 280 0.92 -1.03 -13.84
C GLN A 280 0.37 -1.47 -12.48
N TRP A 281 0.94 -2.53 -11.93
CA TRP A 281 0.63 -3.00 -10.59
C TRP A 281 1.69 -2.49 -9.61
N GLY A 282 1.28 -2.15 -8.40
CA GLY A 282 2.22 -1.58 -7.45
C GLY A 282 1.73 -1.45 -6.02
N PHE A 283 2.56 -0.78 -5.23
CA PHE A 283 2.33 -0.50 -3.83
C PHE A 283 2.20 1.00 -3.58
N SER A 284 1.33 1.37 -2.64
CA SER A 284 1.40 2.68 -2.01
C SER A 284 2.53 2.67 -0.96
N TYR A 285 3.56 3.50 -1.18
CA TYR A 285 4.71 3.61 -0.27
C TYR A 285 4.30 3.95 1.17
N ILE A 286 3.29 4.81 1.34
CA ILE A 286 2.79 5.23 2.65
C ILE A 286 2.14 4.06 3.37
N PHE A 287 1.30 3.28 2.69
CA PHE A 287 0.68 2.08 3.26
C PHE A 287 1.71 1.01 3.58
N LEU A 288 2.68 0.78 2.70
CA LEU A 288 3.76 -0.17 2.94
C LEU A 288 4.51 0.20 4.22
N PHE A 289 4.90 1.46 4.38
CA PHE A 289 5.57 1.95 5.58
C PHE A 289 4.71 1.78 6.85
N MET A 290 3.43 2.12 6.78
CA MET A 290 2.49 1.94 7.90
C MET A 290 2.34 0.46 8.30
N VAL A 291 2.17 -0.43 7.32
CA VAL A 291 2.06 -1.87 7.53
C VAL A 291 3.37 -2.44 8.11
N SER A 292 4.53 -1.94 7.69
CA SER A 292 5.82 -2.31 8.30
C SER A 292 5.89 -1.91 9.77
N ILE A 293 5.44 -0.70 10.14
CA ILE A 293 5.38 -0.27 11.55
C ILE A 293 4.44 -1.17 12.34
N PHE A 294 3.24 -1.46 11.84
CA PHE A 294 2.29 -2.33 12.54
C PHE A 294 2.82 -3.75 12.72
N ASN A 295 3.46 -4.33 11.69
CA ASN A 295 4.12 -5.63 11.80
C ASN A 295 5.25 -5.62 12.85
N PHE A 296 6.05 -4.55 12.90
CA PHE A 296 7.12 -4.41 13.88
C PHE A 296 6.57 -4.32 15.31
N LEU A 297 5.53 -3.50 15.53
CA LEU A 297 4.86 -3.38 16.83
C LEU A 297 4.23 -4.70 17.27
N TRP A 298 3.48 -5.35 16.36
CA TRP A 298 2.87 -6.65 16.62
C TRP A 298 3.93 -7.71 16.97
N SER A 299 5.02 -7.79 16.20
CA SER A 299 6.11 -8.73 16.44
C SER A 299 6.77 -8.49 17.79
N THR A 300 7.03 -7.24 18.14
CA THR A 300 7.60 -6.85 19.43
C THR A 300 6.68 -7.26 20.58
N MET A 301 5.37 -7.04 20.46
CA MET A 301 4.38 -7.46 21.45
C MET A 301 4.39 -8.99 21.63
N MET A 302 4.36 -9.77 20.55
CA MET A 302 4.40 -11.23 20.60
C MET A 302 5.70 -11.74 21.24
N ILE A 303 6.84 -11.19 20.86
CA ILE A 303 8.15 -11.58 21.41
C ILE A 303 8.22 -11.25 22.90
N CYS A 304 7.77 -10.06 23.33
CA CYS A 304 7.75 -9.69 24.75
C CYS A 304 6.91 -10.65 25.59
N MET A 305 5.70 -10.99 25.11
CA MET A 305 4.83 -11.95 25.81
C MET A 305 5.41 -13.36 25.83
N TRP A 306 6.00 -13.80 24.72
CA TRP A 306 6.66 -15.09 24.62
C TRP A 306 7.91 -15.18 25.52
N LEU A 307 8.73 -14.12 25.60
CA LEU A 307 9.88 -14.09 26.49
C LEU A 307 9.48 -14.06 27.97
N ASP A 308 8.42 -13.33 28.32
CA ASP A 308 7.88 -13.29 29.69
C ASP A 308 7.44 -14.69 30.14
N THR A 309 6.67 -15.39 29.32
CA THR A 309 6.22 -16.76 29.60
C THR A 309 7.36 -17.75 29.69
N ARG A 310 8.30 -17.73 28.73
CA ARG A 310 9.45 -18.64 28.70
C ARG A 310 10.38 -18.47 29.90
N ARG A 311 10.60 -17.23 30.35
CA ARG A 311 11.49 -16.95 31.48
C ARG A 311 10.83 -17.28 32.81
N ALA A 312 9.55 -16.97 32.97
CA ALA A 312 8.88 -16.99 34.26
C ALA A 312 7.96 -18.19 34.53
N SER A 313 7.44 -18.89 33.50
CA SER A 313 6.58 -20.06 33.71
C SER A 313 7.40 -21.30 34.03
N ARG A 314 7.09 -21.95 35.16
CA ARG A 314 7.71 -23.24 35.53
C ARG A 314 6.93 -24.39 34.93
N MET A 315 5.61 -24.26 34.86
CA MET A 315 4.75 -25.26 34.25
C MET A 315 5.15 -25.47 32.78
N TYR A 316 5.46 -24.39 32.07
CA TYR A 316 6.00 -24.45 30.73
C TYR A 316 7.37 -25.16 30.64
N LYS A 317 8.33 -24.79 31.50
CA LYS A 317 9.67 -25.39 31.54
C LYS A 317 9.65 -26.88 31.86
N SER A 318 8.63 -27.33 32.61
CA SER A 318 8.41 -28.75 32.90
C SER A 318 7.81 -29.56 31.73
N GLY A 319 7.60 -28.93 30.56
CA GLY A 319 7.01 -29.59 29.38
C GLY A 319 5.49 -29.75 29.45
N ARG A 320 4.84 -29.18 30.46
CA ARG A 320 3.40 -29.33 30.66
C ARG A 320 2.64 -28.35 29.77
N ARG A 321 1.86 -28.89 28.84
CA ARG A 321 1.01 -28.14 27.89
C ARG A 321 -0.45 -28.14 28.36
N PRO A 322 -1.22 -27.07 28.10
CA PRO A 322 -2.67 -27.09 28.30
C PRO A 322 -3.26 -28.11 27.31
N GLY A 323 -3.83 -29.19 27.84
CA GLY A 323 -4.49 -30.22 27.06
C GLY A 323 -5.84 -30.52 27.69
N LEU A 324 -6.87 -30.72 26.86
CA LEU A 324 -8.26 -30.91 27.29
C LEU A 324 -8.38 -31.94 28.42
N LEU A 325 -7.88 -33.16 28.18
CA LEU A 325 -7.94 -34.26 29.15
C LEU A 325 -7.23 -33.92 30.47
N ARG A 326 -6.11 -33.19 30.40
CA ARG A 326 -5.36 -32.83 31.60
C ARG A 326 -6.08 -31.76 32.40
N SER A 327 -6.68 -30.78 31.73
CA SER A 327 -7.48 -29.74 32.36
C SER A 327 -8.73 -30.30 33.03
N VAL A 328 -9.39 -31.31 32.44
CA VAL A 328 -10.50 -32.03 33.08
C VAL A 328 -10.04 -32.73 34.34
N LEU A 329 -8.90 -33.43 34.30
CA LEU A 329 -8.34 -34.12 35.47
C LEU A 329 -7.93 -33.16 36.59
N ASP A 330 -7.31 -32.02 36.24
CA ASP A 330 -6.90 -31.01 37.22
C ASP A 330 -8.11 -30.32 37.85
N LEU A 331 -9.15 -30.03 37.05
CA LEU A 331 -10.41 -29.48 37.56
C LEU A 331 -11.13 -30.46 38.48
N ALA A 332 -11.29 -31.72 38.06
CA ALA A 332 -11.95 -32.74 38.86
C ALA A 332 -11.22 -33.00 40.18
N ALA A 333 -9.88 -32.99 40.17
CA ALA A 333 -9.07 -33.12 41.37
C ALA A 333 -9.29 -31.93 42.33
N ALA A 334 -9.32 -30.70 41.81
CA ALA A 334 -9.51 -29.52 42.64
C ALA A 334 -10.95 -29.43 43.22
N VAL A 335 -11.97 -29.80 42.45
CA VAL A 335 -13.36 -29.86 42.93
C VAL A 335 -13.51 -30.92 44.04
N ARG A 336 -12.88 -32.08 43.89
CA ARG A 336 -12.86 -33.13 44.94
C ARG A 336 -12.12 -32.69 46.20
N GLU A 337 -11.07 -31.89 46.08
CA GLU A 337 -10.32 -31.33 47.21
C GLU A 337 -11.15 -30.30 47.99
N GLU A 338 -12.06 -29.60 47.31
CA GLU A 338 -12.88 -28.54 47.91
C GLU A 338 -14.20 -29.04 48.52
N LEU A 339 -14.95 -29.88 47.80
CA LEU A 339 -16.26 -30.38 48.21
C LEU A 339 -16.22 -31.78 48.85
N GLY A 340 -15.05 -32.44 48.83
CA GLY A 340 -14.85 -33.79 49.33
C GLY A 340 -15.69 -34.83 48.57
N ALA A 341 -15.98 -35.95 49.22
CA ALA A 341 -16.76 -37.05 48.64
C ALA A 341 -18.21 -36.68 48.27
N ARG A 342 -18.72 -35.53 48.72
CA ARG A 342 -20.07 -35.05 48.39
C ARG A 342 -20.19 -34.53 46.97
N ALA A 343 -19.07 -34.13 46.36
CA ALA A 343 -19.03 -33.58 44.99
C ALA A 343 -19.62 -34.52 43.94
N GLU A 344 -19.50 -35.84 44.14
CA GLU A 344 -19.93 -36.86 43.17
C GLU A 344 -21.45 -37.06 43.14
N TYR A 345 -22.17 -36.57 44.15
CA TYR A 345 -23.60 -36.78 44.32
C TYR A 345 -24.44 -35.51 44.14
N LEU A 346 -23.79 -34.35 43.92
CA LEU A 346 -24.47 -33.06 43.75
C LEU A 346 -24.88 -32.85 42.29
N GLU A 347 -26.10 -32.34 42.09
CA GLU A 347 -26.53 -31.87 40.77
C GLU A 347 -25.77 -30.60 40.36
N GLU A 348 -25.69 -30.30 39.06
CA GLU A 348 -24.85 -29.21 38.55
C GLU A 348 -25.17 -27.84 39.16
N LYS A 349 -26.45 -27.57 39.48
CA LYS A 349 -26.84 -26.32 40.12
C LYS A 349 -26.33 -26.23 41.56
N GLU A 350 -26.45 -27.30 42.33
CA GLU A 350 -25.97 -27.38 43.71
C GLU A 350 -24.45 -27.40 43.79
N LEU A 351 -23.79 -28.03 42.80
CA LEU A 351 -22.34 -28.01 42.66
C LEU A 351 -21.82 -26.58 42.43
N ARG A 352 -22.49 -25.80 41.57
CA ARG A 352 -22.16 -24.39 41.32
C ARG A 352 -22.39 -23.52 42.54
N GLU A 353 -23.52 -23.67 43.23
CA GLU A 353 -23.82 -22.91 44.45
C GLU A 353 -22.78 -23.22 45.55
N SER A 354 -22.44 -24.50 45.74
CA SER A 354 -21.46 -24.94 46.75
C SER A 354 -20.04 -24.43 46.47
N LEU A 355 -19.60 -24.43 45.20
CA LEU A 355 -18.30 -23.85 44.79
C LEU A 355 -18.27 -22.32 44.88
N THR A 356 -19.43 -21.66 44.76
CA THR A 356 -19.54 -20.21 44.92
C THR A 356 -19.42 -19.82 46.39
N ASP A 357 -20.10 -20.56 47.26
CA ASP A 357 -20.16 -20.33 48.71
C ASP A 357 -18.84 -20.66 49.42
N SER A 358 -18.08 -21.63 48.90
CA SER A 358 -16.75 -21.98 49.41
C SER A 358 -15.71 -20.88 49.16
N GLY A 359 -15.95 -19.97 48.20
CA GLY A 359 -15.01 -18.91 47.83
C GLY A 359 -13.70 -19.43 47.22
N GLY A 360 -13.72 -20.67 46.71
CA GLY A 360 -12.56 -21.37 46.18
C GLY A 360 -11.85 -20.63 45.07
N ALA A 361 -10.54 -20.46 45.22
CA ALA A 361 -9.67 -20.02 44.14
C ALA A 361 -8.60 -21.08 43.86
N LEU A 362 -8.34 -21.32 42.58
CA LEU A 362 -7.32 -22.24 42.12
C LEU A 362 -5.99 -21.52 42.04
N ARG A 363 -4.92 -22.19 42.49
CA ARG A 363 -3.54 -21.74 42.29
C ARG A 363 -2.65 -22.95 42.06
N VAL A 364 -1.60 -22.80 41.25
CA VAL A 364 -0.51 -23.78 41.21
C VAL A 364 0.45 -23.43 42.35
N PRO A 365 0.62 -24.28 43.38
CA PRO A 365 1.55 -24.02 44.47
C PRO A 365 2.99 -23.93 43.97
N CYS A 366 3.85 -23.21 44.70
CA CYS A 366 5.26 -23.09 44.34
C CYS A 366 6.03 -24.42 44.45
N ASP A 367 5.50 -25.45 45.11
CA ASP A 367 6.27 -26.66 45.38
C ASP A 367 5.81 -27.85 44.52
N GLU A 368 4.71 -27.70 43.79
CA GLU A 368 4.10 -28.75 42.97
C GLU A 368 3.61 -28.25 41.60
N LEU A 369 3.56 -29.14 40.61
CA LEU A 369 3.06 -28.84 39.26
C LEU A 369 1.55 -29.16 39.08
N LYS A 370 0.84 -29.53 40.15
CA LYS A 370 -0.60 -29.81 40.13
C LYS A 370 -1.37 -28.57 40.58
N VAL A 371 -2.50 -28.30 39.92
CA VAL A 371 -3.43 -27.25 40.36
C VAL A 371 -4.04 -27.72 41.68
N ARG A 372 -3.99 -26.87 42.71
CA ARG A 372 -4.57 -27.13 44.03
C ARG A 372 -5.40 -25.95 44.49
N ARG A 373 -6.15 -26.16 45.56
CA ARG A 373 -6.75 -25.06 46.33
C ARG A 373 -5.67 -24.04 46.75
N ALA A 374 -5.99 -22.75 46.64
CA ALA A 374 -5.17 -21.71 47.25
C ALA A 374 -5.48 -21.60 48.75
N ASP A 375 -4.53 -21.95 49.62
CA ASP A 375 -4.69 -21.82 51.08
C ASP A 375 -4.84 -20.35 51.50
N ASP A 376 -5.84 -20.06 52.33
CA ASP A 376 -6.07 -18.72 52.88
C ASP A 376 -5.19 -18.50 54.12
N GLU A 377 -4.04 -17.85 53.95
CA GLU A 377 -3.42 -17.14 55.06
C GLU A 377 -4.29 -15.92 55.44
N LYS A 378 -5.14 -16.15 56.45
CA LYS A 378 -5.82 -15.16 57.32
C LYS A 378 -6.62 -14.04 56.61
N ARG A 379 -7.86 -14.33 56.20
CA ARG A 379 -8.92 -13.30 56.14
C ARG A 379 -9.43 -12.99 57.56
N VAL A 380 -8.92 -11.91 58.17
CA VAL A 380 -9.58 -11.28 59.32
C VAL A 380 -10.91 -10.70 58.83
N ALA A 381 -12.01 -11.18 59.42
CA ALA A 381 -13.37 -10.74 59.10
C ALA A 381 -13.56 -9.25 59.44
N ARG A 382 -13.39 -8.36 58.45
CA ARG A 382 -13.74 -6.94 58.56
C ARG A 382 -15.11 -6.71 57.92
N LYS A 383 -16.02 -6.02 58.64
CA LYS A 383 -17.40 -5.74 58.22
C LYS A 383 -17.46 -5.17 56.79
N ARG A 384 -18.30 -5.82 55.97
CA ARG A 384 -18.40 -5.68 54.50
C ARG A 384 -19.07 -4.37 54.08
N THR A 385 -18.40 -3.57 53.25
CA THR A 385 -18.95 -2.36 52.61
C THR A 385 -19.41 -2.64 51.18
N TRP A 386 -20.50 -1.99 50.75
CA TRP A 386 -21.15 -2.19 49.43
C TRP A 386 -20.21 -2.00 48.22
N THR A 387 -19.22 -1.12 48.35
CA THR A 387 -18.19 -0.88 47.32
C THR A 387 -17.25 -2.07 47.12
N GLY A 388 -17.03 -2.92 48.14
CA GLY A 388 -16.21 -4.13 48.03
C GLY A 388 -16.86 -5.24 47.19
N LYS A 389 -18.21 -5.30 47.17
CA LYS A 389 -18.97 -6.27 46.34
C LYS A 389 -18.85 -6.00 44.83
N LEU A 390 -18.52 -4.78 44.43
CA LEU A 390 -18.32 -4.41 43.02
C LEU A 390 -16.92 -4.75 42.51
N THR A 391 -15.96 -4.96 43.41
CA THR A 391 -14.54 -5.21 43.08
C THR A 391 -14.11 -6.67 43.28
N GLU A 392 -14.91 -7.50 43.93
CA GLU A 392 -14.70 -8.95 43.94
C GLU A 392 -15.19 -9.54 42.61
N GLY A 393 -14.34 -10.39 42.01
CA GLY A 393 -14.73 -11.19 40.87
C GLY A 393 -15.87 -12.15 41.19
N SER A 394 -16.70 -12.45 40.19
CA SER A 394 -17.76 -13.44 40.29
C SER A 394 -17.13 -14.83 40.43
N THR A 395 -17.39 -15.48 41.56
CA THR A 395 -16.89 -16.83 41.84
C THR A 395 -17.60 -17.91 41.03
N PHE A 396 -18.79 -17.65 40.48
CA PHE A 396 -19.40 -18.42 39.38
C PHE A 396 -20.44 -17.60 38.62
#